data_AF-A0A412YFS0-F1
#
_entry.id   AF-A0A412YFS0-F1
#
_cell.length_a   1.000
_cell.length_b   1.000
_cell.length_c   1.000
_cell.angle_alpha   90.00
_cell.angle_beta   90.00
_cell.angle_gamma   90.00
#
_symmetry.space_group_name_H-M   'P 1'
#
loop_
_entity.id
_entity.type
_entity.pdbx_description
1 polymer ?
#
loop_
_entity_poly.entity_id
_entity_poly.type
_entity_poly.pdbx_seq_one_letter_code
_entity_poly.pdbx_strand_id
1 'polypeptide(L)'
;MRKEMQTLLDDIELDIQELKYLMQVLATDANPTLKVVAKRNIQQMRARLDVLQKLLDEPPVEEVAIPEAPVVPVVIPEPAAAPEPVKPTPVEPVVIEITKPVEVVSPKPESTPKPESEPSAIISSASPILAERIKPATDLRHAISLNDSFRFAREIFGGDTARMNEVIRQLGAAPSLEKALELFSSTVNPDEENETVVDFIELLKKYFS
;
A
#
# COMPACT_ATOMS: atom_id res chain seq x y z
N MET A 1 23.13 6.98 -18.92
CA MET A 1 21.96 6.21 -18.43
C MET A 1 22.04 5.78 -16.97
N ARG A 2 22.76 4.71 -16.56
CA ARG A 2 22.71 4.21 -15.16
C ARG A 2 23.07 5.25 -14.08
N LYS A 3 24.14 6.03 -14.31
CA LYS A 3 24.57 7.08 -13.35
C LYS A 3 23.57 8.24 -13.27
N GLU A 4 23.03 8.68 -14.41
CA GLU A 4 22.04 9.77 -14.46
C GLU A 4 20.72 9.38 -13.80
N MET A 5 20.28 8.14 -14.02
CA MET A 5 19.09 7.59 -13.38
C MET A 5 19.27 7.50 -11.86
N GLN A 6 20.44 7.06 -11.38
CA GLN A 6 20.72 7.05 -9.94
C GLN A 6 20.69 8.46 -9.35
N THR A 7 21.36 9.43 -9.99
CA THR A 7 21.34 10.82 -9.53
C THR A 7 19.93 11.39 -9.48
N LEU A 8 19.09 11.06 -10.46
CA LEU A 8 17.70 11.50 -10.49
C LEU A 8 16.86 10.89 -9.36
N LEU A 9 17.12 9.62 -9.00
CA LEU A 9 16.46 8.96 -7.87
C LEU A 9 16.88 9.58 -6.54
N ASP A 10 18.17 9.86 -6.35
CA ASP A 10 18.69 10.53 -5.14
C ASP A 10 18.06 11.93 -4.97
N ASP A 11 17.92 12.66 -6.09
CA ASP A 11 17.28 13.96 -6.16
C ASP A 11 15.77 13.90 -5.81
N ILE A 12 15.04 12.90 -6.33
CA ILE A 12 13.62 12.69 -6.00
C ILE A 12 13.46 12.30 -4.53
N GLU A 13 14.35 11.47 -3.99
CA GLU A 13 14.35 11.13 -2.57
C GLU A 13 14.49 12.39 -1.71
N LEU A 14 15.40 13.29 -2.08
CA LEU A 14 15.58 14.56 -1.40
C LEU A 14 14.31 15.42 -1.46
N ASP A 15 13.65 15.53 -2.63
CA ASP A 15 12.39 16.29 -2.75
C ASP A 15 11.31 15.74 -1.81
N ILE A 16 11.18 14.42 -1.70
CA ILE A 16 10.20 13.77 -0.80
C ILE A 16 10.53 14.08 0.66
N GLN A 17 11.80 14.05 1.04
CA GLN A 17 12.24 14.38 2.40
C GLN A 17 11.92 15.84 2.74
N GLU A 18 12.22 16.77 1.83
CA GLU A 18 11.88 18.19 1.97
C GLU A 18 10.37 18.41 2.09
N LEU A 19 9.57 17.75 1.24
CA LEU A 19 8.12 17.87 1.26
C LEU A 19 7.54 17.36 2.58
N LYS A 20 8.04 16.23 3.09
CA LYS A 20 7.61 15.68 4.39
C LYS A 20 7.88 16.66 5.52
N TYR A 21 9.06 17.29 5.53
CA TYR A 21 9.41 18.31 6.51
C TYR A 21 8.47 19.53 6.40
N LEU A 22 8.23 20.03 5.19
CA LEU A 22 7.32 21.15 4.95
C LEU A 22 5.89 20.85 5.40
N MET A 23 5.40 19.63 5.15
CA MET A 23 4.05 19.21 5.60
C MET A 23 3.96 19.13 7.11
N GLN A 24 5.01 18.65 7.79
CA GLN A 24 5.05 18.60 9.25
C GLN A 24 5.00 20.01 9.86
N VAL A 25 5.78 20.96 9.33
CA VAL A 25 5.76 22.35 9.80
C VAL A 25 4.40 23.00 9.53
N LEU A 26 3.85 22.79 8.33
CA LEU A 26 2.55 23.35 7.92
C LEU A 26 1.36 22.80 8.71
N ALA A 27 1.47 21.61 9.28
CA ALA A 27 0.46 21.05 10.18
C ALA A 27 0.39 21.80 11.52
N THR A 28 1.51 22.40 11.95
CA THR A 28 1.59 23.17 13.21
C THR A 28 1.43 24.67 13.02
N ASP A 29 1.88 25.22 11.89
CA ASP A 29 1.84 26.65 11.58
C ASP A 29 1.44 26.89 10.13
N ALA A 30 0.39 27.67 9.89
CA ALA A 30 -0.16 27.89 8.57
C ALA A 30 0.60 28.96 7.75
N ASN A 31 1.94 28.85 7.69
CA ASN A 31 2.80 29.83 7.02
C ASN A 31 2.53 29.89 5.49
N PRO A 32 2.10 31.04 4.93
CA PRO A 32 1.81 31.15 3.50
C PRO A 32 3.05 31.01 2.61
N THR A 33 4.23 31.41 3.08
CA THR A 33 5.48 31.28 2.32
C THR A 33 5.88 29.81 2.18
N LEU A 34 5.76 29.03 3.26
CA LEU A 34 6.05 27.59 3.21
C LEU A 34 5.09 26.85 2.29
N LYS A 35 3.83 27.30 2.16
CA LYS A 35 2.90 26.75 1.15
C LYS A 35 3.38 26.98 -0.28
N VAL A 36 3.98 28.14 -0.57
CA VAL A 36 4.57 28.42 -1.89
C VAL A 36 5.77 27.51 -2.15
N VAL A 37 6.64 27.32 -1.14
CA VAL A 37 7.80 26.42 -1.24
C VAL A 37 7.35 24.97 -1.46
N ALA A 38 6.36 24.48 -0.71
CA ALA A 38 5.83 23.13 -0.87
C ALA A 38 5.28 22.90 -2.29
N LYS A 39 4.51 23.86 -2.82
CA LYS A 39 4.01 23.81 -4.21
C LYS A 39 5.16 23.74 -5.22
N ARG A 40 6.21 24.53 -5.02
CA ARG A 40 7.38 24.53 -5.90
C ARG A 40 8.13 23.19 -5.85
N ASN A 41 8.34 22.64 -4.65
CA ASN A 41 9.00 21.35 -4.48
C ASN A 41 8.20 20.22 -5.17
N ILE A 42 6.86 20.19 -5.03
CA ILE A 42 6.00 19.25 -5.77
C ILE A 42 6.18 19.39 -7.29
N GLN A 43 6.24 20.62 -7.82
CA GLN A 43 6.46 20.85 -9.25
C GLN A 43 7.84 20.34 -9.70
N GLN A 44 8.87 20.52 -8.89
CA GLN A 44 10.22 20.03 -9.16
C GLN A 44 10.27 18.50 -9.18
N MET A 45 9.66 17.84 -8.19
CA MET A 45 9.57 16.38 -8.13
C MET A 45 8.83 15.83 -9.35
N ARG A 46 7.73 16.46 -9.78
CA ARG A 46 7.02 16.06 -11.02
C ARG A 46 7.91 16.17 -12.25
N ALA A 47 8.63 17.28 -12.42
CA ALA A 47 9.55 17.44 -13.55
C ALA A 47 10.65 16.37 -13.56
N ARG A 48 11.16 15.97 -12.39
CA ARG A 48 12.14 14.89 -12.25
C ARG A 48 11.54 13.52 -12.59
N LEU A 49 10.31 13.25 -12.16
CA LEU A 49 9.58 12.03 -12.55
C LEU A 49 9.32 11.97 -14.06
N ASP A 50 8.98 13.09 -14.69
CA ASP A 50 8.80 13.17 -16.16
C ASP A 50 10.11 12.84 -16.89
N VAL A 51 11.26 13.30 -16.39
CA VAL A 51 12.58 12.95 -16.93
C VAL A 51 12.87 11.46 -16.73
N LEU A 52 12.56 10.91 -15.55
CA LEU A 52 12.78 9.49 -15.26
C LEU A 52 11.94 8.61 -16.20
N GLN A 53 10.69 8.99 -16.44
CA GLN A 53 9.81 8.30 -17.37
C GLN A 53 10.37 8.33 -18.80
N LYS A 54 10.83 9.48 -19.29
CA LYS A 54 11.48 9.58 -20.60
C LYS A 54 12.71 8.69 -20.73
N LEU A 55 13.54 8.59 -19.69
CA LEU A 55 14.69 7.70 -19.69
C LEU A 55 14.28 6.22 -19.78
N LEU A 56 13.10 5.84 -19.28
CA LEU A 56 12.59 4.48 -19.40
C LEU A 56 11.93 4.21 -20.77
N ASP A 57 11.30 5.22 -21.35
CA ASP A 57 10.66 5.16 -22.66
C ASP A 57 11.65 5.26 -23.82
N GLU A 58 12.88 5.74 -23.57
CA GLU A 58 13.90 5.86 -24.60
C GLU A 58 14.37 4.47 -25.05
N PRO A 59 14.11 4.06 -26.30
CA PRO A 59 14.61 2.80 -26.81
C PRO A 59 16.14 2.82 -26.75
N PRO A 60 16.81 1.69 -26.47
CA PRO A 60 18.26 1.63 -26.56
C PRO A 60 18.64 2.02 -28.00
N VAL A 61 19.21 3.21 -28.15
CA VAL A 61 19.70 3.70 -29.43
C VAL A 61 20.88 2.80 -29.79
N GLU A 62 20.58 1.80 -30.60
CA GLU A 62 21.58 1.08 -31.38
C GLU A 62 22.25 2.15 -32.26
N GLU A 63 23.47 2.55 -31.91
CA GLU A 63 24.35 3.33 -32.79
C GLU A 63 24.68 2.48 -34.02
N VAL A 64 23.72 2.31 -34.93
CA VAL A 64 23.99 1.89 -36.31
C VAL A 64 24.16 3.17 -37.09
N ALA A 65 25.40 3.65 -37.08
CA ALA A 65 25.90 4.61 -38.05
C ALA A 65 25.47 4.16 -39.46
N ILE A 66 24.61 4.95 -40.08
CA ILE A 66 24.40 4.92 -41.52
C ILE A 66 25.58 5.66 -42.14
N PRO A 67 26.32 5.05 -43.09
CA PRO A 67 26.87 5.81 -44.19
C PRO A 67 26.05 5.55 -45.46
N GLU A 68 25.55 6.64 -46.03
CA GLU A 68 24.81 6.75 -47.27
C GLU A 68 25.71 6.47 -48.50
N ALA A 69 25.41 5.39 -49.27
CA ALA A 69 25.57 5.11 -50.73
C ALA A 69 26.92 5.39 -51.50
N PRO A 70 27.22 4.78 -52.69
CA PRO A 70 26.37 4.04 -53.64
C PRO A 70 26.89 2.68 -54.20
N VAL A 71 25.96 1.97 -54.85
CA VAL A 71 26.00 0.71 -55.61
C VAL A 71 27.24 0.37 -56.47
N VAL A 72 27.78 -0.86 -56.33
CA VAL A 72 28.23 -1.74 -57.44
C VAL A 72 28.12 -3.22 -56.98
N PRO A 73 27.53 -4.15 -57.76
CA PRO A 73 27.31 -5.54 -57.34
C PRO A 73 28.57 -6.39 -57.55
N VAL A 74 28.73 -7.52 -56.83
CA VAL A 74 29.26 -8.83 -57.35
C VAL A 74 29.60 -9.81 -56.19
N VAL A 75 28.79 -10.87 -56.12
CA VAL A 75 29.13 -12.31 -55.95
C VAL A 75 29.83 -12.79 -54.65
N ILE A 76 29.10 -13.61 -53.88
CA ILE A 76 29.59 -14.63 -52.91
C ILE A 76 29.93 -15.92 -53.71
N PRO A 77 30.89 -16.80 -53.32
CA PRO A 77 30.75 -17.69 -52.15
C PRO A 77 32.02 -17.89 -51.28
N GLU A 78 31.76 -18.29 -50.02
CA GLU A 78 32.51 -19.09 -49.00
C GLU A 78 33.57 -20.08 -49.58
N PRO A 79 34.58 -20.66 -48.85
CA PRO A 79 34.50 -21.01 -47.42
C PRO A 79 35.79 -21.16 -46.55
N ALA A 80 35.54 -21.53 -45.29
CA ALA A 80 36.39 -22.31 -44.37
C ALA A 80 37.48 -21.61 -43.53
N ALA A 81 37.24 -21.53 -42.21
CA ALA A 81 38.10 -22.09 -41.15
C ALA A 81 37.51 -21.83 -39.75
N ALA A 82 37.12 -22.91 -39.06
CA ALA A 82 37.08 -22.97 -37.58
C ALA A 82 38.53 -23.10 -37.04
N PRO A 83 38.90 -22.76 -35.78
CA PRO A 83 38.45 -23.47 -34.57
C PRO A 83 38.28 -22.55 -33.31
N GLU A 84 37.27 -22.76 -32.46
CA GLU A 84 37.28 -23.49 -31.17
C GLU A 84 37.11 -22.57 -29.93
N PRO A 85 36.52 -23.12 -28.85
CA PRO A 85 35.86 -22.36 -27.79
C PRO A 85 36.74 -22.17 -26.55
N VAL A 86 36.63 -21.03 -25.88
CA VAL A 86 37.16 -20.87 -24.52
C VAL A 86 36.04 -20.62 -23.53
N LYS A 87 36.11 -21.45 -22.48
CA LYS A 87 35.12 -21.79 -21.47
C LYS A 87 34.62 -20.63 -20.61
N PRO A 88 33.44 -20.78 -19.99
CA PRO A 88 32.92 -19.88 -18.97
C PRO A 88 33.63 -20.13 -17.64
N THR A 89 33.89 -19.07 -16.87
CA THR A 89 34.18 -19.22 -15.44
C THR A 89 33.14 -18.47 -14.61
N PRO A 90 32.50 -19.17 -13.65
CA PRO A 90 31.38 -18.67 -12.85
C PRO A 90 31.86 -18.05 -11.55
N VAL A 91 31.13 -17.05 -11.05
CA VAL A 91 31.17 -16.70 -9.62
C VAL A 91 29.74 -16.51 -9.12
N GLU A 92 29.31 -17.52 -8.36
CA GLU A 92 28.07 -17.59 -7.59
C GLU A 92 28.17 -16.77 -6.28
N PRO A 93 27.04 -16.54 -5.59
CA PRO A 93 26.86 -15.48 -4.60
C PRO A 93 27.37 -15.87 -3.21
N VAL A 94 27.91 -14.90 -2.47
CA VAL A 94 28.33 -15.09 -1.08
C VAL A 94 27.21 -14.62 -0.14
N VAL A 95 26.56 -15.60 0.48
CA VAL A 95 25.74 -15.49 1.69
C VAL A 95 26.68 -15.43 2.89
N ILE A 96 26.47 -14.50 3.83
CA ILE A 96 27.03 -14.58 5.18
C ILE A 96 25.89 -14.33 6.18
N GLU A 97 25.39 -15.43 6.75
CA GLU A 97 24.71 -15.51 8.03
C GLU A 97 25.73 -15.46 9.18
N ILE A 98 25.48 -14.65 10.22
CA ILE A 98 25.97 -14.83 11.61
C ILE A 98 24.90 -14.16 12.52
N THR A 99 23.89 -14.86 13.06
CA THR A 99 23.78 -15.67 14.30
C THR A 99 23.85 -14.97 15.68
N LYS A 100 22.65 -14.81 16.29
CA LYS A 100 22.19 -15.09 17.71
C LYS A 100 22.82 -14.29 18.90
N PRO A 101 22.32 -14.33 20.18
CA PRO A 101 21.26 -15.16 20.85
C PRO A 101 20.22 -14.37 21.72
N VAL A 102 18.95 -14.80 21.94
CA VAL A 102 18.29 -15.80 22.87
C VAL A 102 17.73 -15.23 24.21
N GLU A 103 16.46 -15.61 24.48
CA GLU A 103 15.74 -15.76 25.79
C GLU A 103 15.39 -14.50 26.61
N VAL A 104 14.20 -14.34 27.22
CA VAL A 104 13.71 -15.09 28.39
C VAL A 104 12.22 -14.71 28.66
N VAL A 105 11.33 -15.72 28.68
CA VAL A 105 10.29 -16.03 29.70
C VAL A 105 8.99 -15.21 29.84
N SER A 106 7.88 -15.95 29.72
CA SER A 106 6.52 -15.68 30.22
C SER A 106 6.46 -15.35 31.72
N PRO A 107 5.35 -14.79 32.24
CA PRO A 107 4.43 -15.74 32.88
C PRO A 107 2.94 -15.39 32.73
N LYS A 108 2.17 -16.46 32.54
CA LYS A 108 0.77 -16.60 32.96
C LYS A 108 0.72 -16.61 34.49
N PRO A 109 -0.35 -16.08 35.11
CA PRO A 109 -0.98 -16.90 36.15
C PRO A 109 -2.50 -16.98 36.00
N GLU A 110 -2.95 -18.21 36.17
CA GLU A 110 -4.30 -18.67 36.42
C GLU A 110 -4.63 -18.41 37.90
N SER A 111 -5.85 -17.96 38.22
CA SER A 111 -6.58 -18.38 39.44
C SER A 111 -7.95 -17.70 39.51
N THR A 112 -8.98 -18.55 39.41
CA THR A 112 -10.32 -18.34 39.98
C THR A 112 -10.22 -18.35 41.52
N PRO A 113 -11.18 -17.77 42.28
CA PRO A 113 -12.44 -18.49 42.58
C PRO A 113 -13.71 -17.63 42.70
N LYS A 114 -14.84 -18.25 42.37
CA LYS A 114 -16.23 -17.90 42.76
C LYS A 114 -16.42 -18.24 44.27
N PRO A 115 -17.34 -17.62 45.04
CA PRO A 115 -18.76 -18.05 45.10
C PRO A 115 -19.76 -16.86 45.13
N GLU A 116 -20.97 -16.95 44.56
CA GLU A 116 -22.28 -17.25 45.25
C GLU A 116 -22.72 -16.09 46.18
N SER A 117 -23.86 -15.39 45.99
CA SER A 117 -25.24 -15.88 46.00
C SER A 117 -26.24 -14.89 45.35
N GLU A 118 -27.36 -15.46 44.88
CA GLU A 118 -28.57 -14.90 44.27
C GLU A 118 -29.44 -13.99 45.20
N PRO A 119 -30.74 -13.72 44.91
CA PRO A 119 -31.39 -13.14 43.72
C PRO A 119 -32.28 -11.94 44.11
N SER A 120 -32.75 -11.17 43.13
CA SER A 120 -34.07 -10.53 43.24
C SER A 120 -34.76 -10.55 41.88
N ALA A 121 -35.71 -11.49 41.75
CA ALA A 121 -36.90 -11.31 40.94
C ALA A 121 -37.55 -9.97 41.34
N ILE A 122 -38.18 -9.20 40.45
CA ILE A 122 -39.59 -9.37 40.07
C ILE A 122 -39.82 -8.74 38.68
N ILE A 123 -40.10 -9.62 37.71
CA ILE A 123 -41.19 -9.61 36.72
C ILE A 123 -41.94 -8.27 36.49
N SER A 124 -41.74 -7.70 35.30
CA SER A 124 -42.78 -7.16 34.39
C SER A 124 -42.05 -6.46 33.25
N SER A 125 -42.38 -6.60 31.97
CA SER A 125 -43.46 -7.28 31.28
C SER A 125 -43.16 -7.07 29.79
N ALA A 126 -43.63 -7.99 28.95
CA ALA A 126 -43.64 -7.92 27.48
C ALA A 126 -42.32 -8.32 26.79
N SER A 127 -42.17 -9.62 26.59
CA SER A 127 -41.60 -10.11 25.33
C SER A 127 -42.61 -9.83 24.21
N PRO A 128 -42.16 -9.29 23.08
CA PRO A 128 -42.45 -9.91 21.81
C PRO A 128 -41.18 -10.65 21.38
N ILE A 129 -41.31 -11.97 21.28
CA ILE A 129 -40.40 -12.80 20.48
C ILE A 129 -40.45 -12.23 19.06
N LEU A 130 -39.46 -11.42 18.70
CA LEU A 130 -39.28 -10.88 17.36
C LEU A 130 -37.88 -11.32 16.94
N ALA A 131 -37.82 -12.49 16.34
CA ALA A 131 -36.73 -13.00 15.52
C ALA A 131 -35.55 -12.04 15.36
N GLU A 132 -34.69 -11.96 16.38
CA GLU A 132 -33.31 -11.59 16.16
C GLU A 132 -32.79 -12.75 15.31
N ARG A 133 -32.79 -12.52 13.99
CA ARG A 133 -31.92 -13.25 13.09
C ARG A 133 -30.55 -13.15 13.73
N ILE A 134 -30.16 -14.22 14.40
CA ILE A 134 -28.78 -14.58 14.66
C ILE A 134 -28.20 -14.75 13.25
N LYS A 135 -27.89 -13.63 12.60
CA LYS A 135 -26.88 -13.63 11.56
C LYS A 135 -25.68 -14.26 12.27
N PRO A 136 -25.02 -15.28 11.71
CA PRO A 136 -23.71 -15.65 12.21
C PRO A 136 -22.94 -14.34 12.33
N ALA A 137 -22.35 -14.08 13.50
CA ALA A 137 -21.49 -12.93 13.70
C ALA A 137 -20.22 -13.14 12.87
N THR A 138 -20.37 -13.13 11.55
CA THR A 138 -19.29 -12.92 10.62
C THR A 138 -18.83 -11.53 10.95
N ASP A 139 -17.79 -11.41 11.77
CA ASP A 139 -17.23 -10.12 12.07
C ASP A 139 -16.64 -9.59 10.75
N LEU A 140 -17.08 -8.40 10.32
CA LEU A 140 -16.66 -7.75 9.06
C LEU A 140 -15.13 -7.75 8.92
N ARG A 141 -14.40 -7.73 10.03
CA ARG A 141 -12.94 -7.85 10.09
C ARG A 141 -12.40 -9.11 9.40
N HIS A 142 -13.12 -10.22 9.43
CA HIS A 142 -12.71 -11.48 8.80
C HIS A 142 -13.03 -11.53 7.29
N ALA A 143 -13.87 -10.62 6.79
CA ALA A 143 -14.15 -10.49 5.37
C ALA A 143 -13.06 -9.66 4.65
N ILE A 144 -12.26 -8.91 5.40
CA ILE A 144 -11.18 -8.06 4.89
C ILE A 144 -9.91 -8.92 4.79
N SER A 145 -9.33 -9.01 3.59
CA SER A 145 -8.04 -9.69 3.41
C SER A 145 -6.92 -8.90 4.10
N LEU A 146 -5.81 -9.57 4.44
CA LEU A 146 -4.66 -8.87 5.04
C LEU A 146 -4.15 -7.76 4.12
N ASN A 147 -4.13 -7.99 2.80
CA ASN A 147 -3.71 -7.00 1.81
C ASN A 147 -4.67 -5.79 1.76
N ASP A 148 -5.98 -6.06 1.78
CA ASP A 148 -6.99 -5.00 1.81
C ASP A 148 -6.96 -4.22 3.12
N SER A 149 -6.67 -4.87 4.25
CA SER A 149 -6.51 -4.21 5.54
C SER A 149 -5.42 -3.14 5.49
N PHE A 150 -4.25 -3.45 4.92
CA PHE A 150 -3.18 -2.47 4.74
C PHE A 150 -3.56 -1.37 3.75
N ARG A 151 -4.19 -1.74 2.62
CA ARG A 151 -4.61 -0.79 1.58
C ARG A 151 -5.67 0.19 2.11
N PHE A 152 -6.71 -0.31 2.76
CA PHE A 152 -7.74 0.51 3.39
C PHE A 152 -7.16 1.40 4.49
N ALA A 153 -6.32 0.85 5.37
CA ALA A 153 -5.71 1.65 6.43
C ALA A 153 -4.96 2.85 5.85
N ARG A 154 -4.13 2.63 4.82
CA ARG A 154 -3.31 3.67 4.20
C ARG A 154 -4.15 4.72 3.46
N GLU A 155 -5.02 4.28 2.56
CA GLU A 155 -5.69 5.18 1.59
C GLU A 155 -6.99 5.77 2.14
N ILE A 156 -7.73 5.03 2.97
CA ILE A 156 -9.03 5.46 3.53
C ILE A 156 -8.83 6.08 4.92
N PHE A 157 -7.95 5.51 5.75
CA PHE A 157 -7.79 5.93 7.15
C PHE A 157 -6.48 6.70 7.41
N GLY A 158 -5.74 7.10 6.37
CA GLY A 158 -4.51 7.89 6.50
C GLY A 158 -3.37 7.18 7.26
N GLY A 159 -3.37 5.85 7.24
CA GLY A 159 -2.46 4.98 7.99
C GLY A 159 -2.94 4.63 9.41
N ASP A 160 -4.05 5.19 9.89
CA ASP A 160 -4.55 4.94 11.25
C ASP A 160 -5.33 3.62 11.33
N THR A 161 -4.60 2.56 11.68
CA THR A 161 -5.15 1.20 11.83
C THR A 161 -6.08 1.08 13.03
N ALA A 162 -5.87 1.87 14.09
CA ALA A 162 -6.74 1.82 15.27
C ALA A 162 -8.12 2.41 14.96
N ARG A 163 -8.13 3.57 14.29
CA ARG A 163 -9.36 4.19 13.78
C ARG A 163 -10.07 3.29 12.78
N MET A 164 -9.34 2.64 11.87
CA MET A 164 -9.91 1.68 10.93
C MET A 164 -10.63 0.53 11.66
N ASN A 165 -9.99 -0.10 12.65
CA ASN A 165 -10.60 -1.22 13.38
C ASN A 165 -11.89 -0.80 14.13
N GLU A 166 -11.92 0.40 14.70
CA GLU A 166 -13.12 0.90 15.36
C GLU A 166 -14.25 1.16 14.36
N VAL A 167 -13.94 1.76 13.21
CA VAL A 167 -14.92 1.97 12.15
C VAL A 167 -15.44 0.63 11.61
N ILE A 168 -14.57 -0.33 11.33
CA ILE A 168 -14.99 -1.68 10.89
C ILE A 168 -15.92 -2.33 11.92
N ARG A 169 -15.62 -2.20 13.23
CA ARG A 169 -16.47 -2.72 14.30
C ARG A 169 -17.85 -2.07 14.31
N GLN A 170 -17.92 -0.74 14.16
CA GLN A 170 -19.18 0.00 14.10
C GLN A 170 -19.99 -0.35 12.85
N LEU A 171 -19.33 -0.45 11.70
CA LEU A 171 -19.95 -0.85 10.43
C LEU A 171 -20.49 -2.27 10.49
N GLY A 172 -19.75 -3.22 11.09
CA GLY A 172 -20.19 -4.60 11.28
C GLY A 172 -21.40 -4.74 12.20
N ALA A 173 -21.58 -3.80 13.14
CA ALA A 173 -22.72 -3.73 14.06
C ALA A 173 -23.93 -2.95 13.51
N ALA A 174 -23.83 -2.32 12.35
CA ALA A 174 -24.92 -1.55 11.77
C ALA A 174 -26.10 -2.44 11.36
N PRO A 175 -27.36 -1.99 11.50
CA PRO A 175 -28.54 -2.81 11.22
C PRO A 175 -28.80 -3.04 9.73
N SER A 176 -28.23 -2.20 8.85
CA SER A 176 -28.39 -2.26 7.40
C SER A 176 -27.18 -1.65 6.67
N LEU A 177 -27.03 -2.01 5.38
CA LEU A 177 -26.02 -1.43 4.49
C LEU A 177 -26.11 0.10 4.45
N GLU A 178 -27.32 0.62 4.34
CA GLU A 178 -27.59 2.06 4.22
C GLU A 178 -27.08 2.82 5.47
N LYS A 179 -27.28 2.25 6.66
CA LYS A 179 -26.74 2.80 7.91
C LYS A 179 -25.23 2.65 8.03
N ALA A 180 -24.66 1.56 7.53
CA ALA A 180 -23.21 1.40 7.47
C ALA A 180 -22.58 2.47 6.54
N LEU A 181 -23.15 2.70 5.36
CA LEU A 181 -22.65 3.71 4.43
C LEU A 181 -22.78 5.13 5.00
N GLU A 182 -23.89 5.46 5.67
CA GLU A 182 -24.06 6.74 6.36
C GLU A 182 -22.98 6.97 7.43
N LEU A 183 -22.69 5.95 8.25
CA LEU A 183 -21.62 6.00 9.25
C LEU A 183 -20.24 6.14 8.63
N PHE A 184 -19.97 5.40 7.54
CA PHE A 184 -18.71 5.45 6.82
C PHE A 184 -18.47 6.85 6.23
N SER A 185 -19.48 7.41 5.54
CA SER A 185 -19.40 8.75 4.95
C SER A 185 -19.23 9.84 6.00
N SER A 186 -19.92 9.72 7.14
CA SER A 186 -19.81 10.67 8.25
C SER A 186 -18.44 10.64 8.93
N THR A 187 -17.74 9.50 8.90
CA THR A 187 -16.49 9.32 9.63
C THR A 187 -15.27 9.62 8.80
N VAL A 188 -15.29 9.28 7.50
CA VAL A 188 -14.09 9.26 6.66
C VAL A 188 -14.11 10.29 5.54
N ASN A 189 -15.28 10.84 5.17
CA ASN A 189 -15.44 11.66 3.95
C ASN A 189 -14.83 10.95 2.72
N PRO A 190 -15.39 9.80 2.32
CA PRO A 190 -14.89 9.02 1.20
C PRO A 190 -14.90 9.82 -0.09
N ASP A 191 -13.79 9.79 -0.81
CA ASP A 191 -13.70 10.27 -2.18
C ASP A 191 -14.28 9.18 -3.10
N GLU A 192 -15.44 9.45 -3.71
CA GLU A 192 -16.15 8.46 -4.54
C GLU A 192 -15.42 8.14 -5.85
N GLU A 193 -14.41 8.93 -6.24
CA GLU A 193 -13.55 8.65 -7.40
C GLU A 193 -12.35 7.75 -7.03
N ASN A 194 -12.09 7.54 -5.74
CA ASN A 194 -11.02 6.67 -5.27
C ASN A 194 -11.39 5.18 -5.40
N GLU A 195 -10.64 4.44 -6.22
CA GLU A 195 -10.81 2.99 -6.42
C GLU A 195 -10.84 2.20 -5.10
N THR A 196 -10.02 2.59 -4.12
CA THR A 196 -9.94 1.92 -2.82
C THR A 196 -11.24 2.09 -2.01
N VAL A 197 -11.89 3.25 -2.14
CA VAL A 197 -13.19 3.52 -1.51
C VAL A 197 -14.28 2.67 -2.17
N VAL A 198 -14.25 2.55 -3.50
CA VAL A 198 -15.19 1.71 -4.26
C VAL A 198 -15.09 0.25 -3.81
N ASP A 199 -13.89 -0.30 -3.74
CA ASP A 199 -13.65 -1.67 -3.26
C ASP A 199 -14.14 -1.89 -1.83
N PHE A 200 -13.93 -0.91 -0.94
CA PHE A 200 -14.44 -0.99 0.44
C PHE A 200 -15.98 -0.99 0.48
N ILE A 201 -16.63 -0.18 -0.36
CA ILE A 201 -18.08 -0.15 -0.48
C ILE A 201 -18.62 -1.47 -1.05
N GLU A 202 -17.95 -2.07 -2.02
CA GLU A 202 -18.30 -3.40 -2.54
C GLU A 202 -18.18 -4.49 -1.48
N LEU A 203 -17.14 -4.44 -0.66
CA LEU A 203 -17.00 -5.34 0.47
C LEU A 203 -18.16 -5.20 1.46
N LEU A 204 -18.57 -3.96 1.79
CA LEU A 204 -19.73 -3.71 2.64
C LEU A 204 -21.01 -4.24 2.01
N LYS A 205 -21.24 -4.01 0.71
CA LYS A 205 -22.38 -4.57 -0.03
C LYS A 205 -22.42 -6.08 0.08
N LYS A 206 -21.28 -6.75 -0.10
CA LYS A 206 -21.15 -8.21 0.02
C LYS A 206 -21.42 -8.71 1.44
N TYR A 207 -21.01 -7.95 2.46
CA TYR A 207 -21.24 -8.27 3.87
C TYR A 207 -22.73 -8.19 4.27
N PHE A 208 -23.45 -7.21 3.72
CA PHE A 208 -24.87 -6.99 4.03
C PHE A 208 -25.86 -7.69 3.07
N SER A 209 -25.36 -8.35 2.03
CA SER A 209 -26.15 -9.07 1.02
C SER A 209 -26.77 -10.37 1.54
#